data_AF-A0A7W7VVF4-F1
#
_entry.id   AF-A0A7W7VVF4-F1
#
_cell.length_a   1.000
_cell.length_b   1.000
_cell.length_c   1.000
_cell.angle_alpha   90.00
_cell.angle_beta   90.00
_cell.angle_gamma   90.00
#
_symmetry.space_group_name_H-M   'P 1'
#
loop_
_entity.id
_entity.type
_entity.pdbx_description
1 polymer ?
#
loop_
_entity_poly.entity_id
_entity_poly.type
_entity_poly.pdbx_seq_one_letter_code
_entity_poly.pdbx_strand_id
1 'polypeptide(L)'
;MTTASASAHKPLTTSREAARLAARQRAWKPRLTPFYLAFLVIFGFSLWSFKPNPSPLGWALTIVWSLPVVGVLIGFQGVLMVRRRLRKVDEMVPPAPAEDDFLIVLVPTIGRHDTYPALERSVLSYVEHLPSYFPWIRIDILTEEGCAAAQQIDDLAARSELLRVVTVPKAYQTPNGTKFKARANHYSHELRIEEGEAEDDVWVLHMDDDTGVGPDTAAATAQFINRQRRAGEDAKHMAQGILTYPRENAVSRFTWLADAIRPADDIARFRAMTGTGTPVAGVHGELLLVRSSVEASIGWDFGPDTIVEDAQLALNFCLRYPGRSDWFNGRCYGASPAGIRDFVKQRERWAWGLVALCFNPTIPLRFRLFIGMGLVSWVMGPLQHVGLVLIVAWFTGSMNTSPVTQSVTFIWAINFAYVIWTYWEGLRLNVVGSVQHRRKWWEPIVVVAAIPVFSFIEGLGGLRGLIKFLRREENKFVVIAKPA
;
A
#
# COMPACT_ATOMS: atom_id res chain seq x y z
N MET A 1 40.92 -4.24 -19.21
CA MET A 1 40.37 -5.60 -19.29
C MET A 1 40.78 -6.36 -18.04
N THR A 2 39.97 -6.29 -17.00
CA THR A 2 40.15 -7.00 -15.73
C THR A 2 38.86 -7.79 -15.53
N THR A 3 38.90 -9.04 -15.94
CA THR A 3 37.82 -10.02 -15.75
C THR A 3 37.75 -10.37 -14.27
N ALA A 4 36.80 -9.76 -13.55
CA ALA A 4 36.39 -10.23 -12.24
C ALA A 4 35.76 -11.62 -12.40
N SER A 5 36.29 -12.61 -11.68
CA SER A 5 35.82 -13.99 -11.77
C SER A 5 34.41 -14.10 -11.19
N ALA A 6 33.45 -14.49 -12.04
CA ALA A 6 32.11 -14.88 -11.62
C ALA A 6 32.21 -16.00 -10.56
N SER A 7 31.67 -15.73 -9.37
CA SER A 7 31.59 -16.73 -8.31
C SER A 7 30.69 -17.88 -8.77
N ALA A 8 31.17 -19.11 -8.61
CA ALA A 8 30.50 -20.30 -9.10
C ALA A 8 29.10 -20.46 -8.48
N HIS A 9 28.08 -20.62 -9.35
CA HIS A 9 26.69 -20.80 -8.97
C HIS A 9 26.50 -21.97 -7.99
N LYS A 10 26.11 -21.67 -6.75
CA LYS A 10 25.39 -22.63 -5.91
C LYS A 10 23.95 -22.76 -6.44
N PRO A 11 23.40 -23.97 -6.56
CA PRO A 11 21.99 -24.15 -6.88
C PRO A 11 21.13 -23.47 -5.82
N LEU A 12 20.01 -22.87 -6.26
CA LEU A 12 18.97 -22.22 -5.45
C LEU A 12 18.39 -23.18 -4.40
N THR A 13 19.09 -23.43 -3.29
CA THR A 13 18.56 -24.19 -2.16
C THR A 13 17.62 -23.27 -1.38
N THR A 14 16.40 -23.12 -1.88
CA THR A 14 15.32 -22.52 -1.09
C THR A 14 15.04 -23.42 0.11
N SER A 15 14.95 -22.85 1.31
CA SER A 15 14.53 -23.61 2.49
C SER A 15 13.17 -24.27 2.22
N ARG A 16 12.89 -25.42 2.86
CA ARG A 16 11.59 -26.10 2.70
C ARG A 16 10.40 -25.18 3.01
N GLU A 17 10.61 -24.22 3.92
CA GLU A 17 9.61 -23.22 4.30
C GLU A 17 9.40 -22.17 3.21
N ALA A 18 10.49 -21.68 2.60
CA ALA A 18 10.45 -20.77 1.46
C ALA A 18 9.72 -21.39 0.26
N ALA A 19 10.00 -22.66 -0.06
CA ALA A 19 9.32 -23.38 -1.12
C ALA A 19 7.81 -23.54 -0.84
N ARG A 20 7.43 -23.82 0.42
CA ARG A 20 6.02 -23.89 0.85
C ARG A 20 5.32 -22.53 0.77
N LEU A 21 6.00 -21.44 1.13
CA LEU A 21 5.47 -20.08 1.01
C LEU A 21 5.22 -19.73 -0.46
N ALA A 22 6.21 -19.93 -1.32
CA ALA A 22 6.09 -19.70 -2.76
C ALA A 22 4.95 -20.52 -3.39
N ALA A 23 4.82 -21.81 -3.03
CA ALA A 23 3.74 -22.67 -3.53
C ALA A 23 2.34 -22.18 -3.09
N ARG A 24 2.18 -21.80 -1.82
CA ARG A 24 0.91 -21.26 -1.28
C ARG A 24 0.48 -20.00 -2.03
N GLN A 25 1.44 -19.13 -2.31
CA GLN A 25 1.18 -17.87 -2.99
C GLN A 25 0.89 -18.04 -4.48
N ARG A 26 1.57 -18.98 -5.16
CA ARG A 26 1.22 -19.37 -6.54
C ARG A 26 -0.20 -19.93 -6.64
N ALA A 27 -0.63 -20.70 -5.64
CA ALA A 27 -1.98 -21.26 -5.58
C ALA A 27 -3.07 -20.24 -5.18
N TRP A 28 -2.70 -19.06 -4.69
CA TRP A 28 -3.68 -18.06 -4.26
C TRP A 28 -4.43 -17.49 -5.47
N LYS A 29 -5.76 -17.38 -5.33
CA LYS A 29 -6.67 -16.73 -6.28
C LYS A 29 -7.75 -15.99 -5.49
N PRO A 30 -8.12 -14.75 -5.90
CA PRO A 30 -9.23 -14.01 -5.27
C PRO A 30 -10.52 -14.83 -5.30
N ARG A 31 -11.16 -15.00 -4.13
CA ARG A 31 -12.45 -15.69 -4.03
C ARG A 31 -13.58 -14.66 -4.01
N LEU A 32 -14.53 -14.79 -4.94
CA LEU A 32 -15.70 -13.91 -5.01
C LEU A 32 -16.92 -14.45 -4.25
N THR A 33 -16.87 -15.66 -3.73
CA THR A 33 -17.99 -16.26 -2.97
C THR A 33 -18.47 -15.39 -1.79
N PRO A 34 -17.58 -14.80 -0.95
CA PRO A 34 -18.02 -13.90 0.12
C PRO A 34 -18.76 -12.67 -0.39
N PHE A 35 -18.33 -12.11 -1.53
CA PHE A 35 -19.03 -11.02 -2.19
C PHE A 35 -20.45 -11.43 -2.60
N TYR A 36 -20.59 -12.52 -3.36
CA TYR A 36 -21.91 -12.94 -3.86
C TYR A 36 -22.88 -13.30 -2.73
N LEU A 37 -22.41 -13.97 -1.68
CA LEU A 37 -23.24 -14.29 -0.52
C LEU A 37 -23.71 -13.02 0.20
N ALA A 38 -22.80 -12.09 0.48
CA ALA A 38 -23.15 -10.81 1.11
C ALA A 38 -24.11 -10.01 0.22
N PHE A 39 -23.85 -9.94 -1.09
CA PHE A 39 -24.70 -9.24 -2.05
C PHE A 39 -26.12 -9.81 -2.07
N LEU A 40 -26.28 -11.13 -2.19
CA LEU A 40 -27.60 -11.76 -2.24
C LEU A 40 -28.40 -11.53 -0.95
N VAL A 41 -27.75 -11.63 0.21
CA VAL A 41 -28.38 -11.39 1.51
C VAL A 41 -28.80 -9.92 1.65
N ILE A 42 -27.87 -8.98 1.41
CA ILE A 42 -28.13 -7.54 1.57
C ILE A 42 -29.17 -7.07 0.55
N PHE A 43 -29.04 -7.48 -0.72
CA PHE A 43 -29.96 -7.07 -1.77
C PHE A 43 -31.35 -7.66 -1.55
N GLY A 44 -31.45 -8.96 -1.22
CA GLY A 44 -32.73 -9.61 -0.93
C GLY A 44 -33.44 -8.97 0.25
N PHE A 45 -32.72 -8.72 1.35
CA PHE A 45 -33.25 -7.99 2.50
C PHE A 45 -33.68 -6.57 2.13
N SER A 46 -32.85 -5.83 1.39
CA SER A 46 -33.13 -4.45 0.99
C SER A 46 -34.36 -4.35 0.10
N LEU A 47 -34.57 -5.31 -0.82
CA LEU A 47 -35.77 -5.37 -1.66
C LEU A 47 -37.02 -5.65 -0.83
N TRP A 48 -36.93 -6.59 0.12
CA TRP A 48 -38.04 -6.95 1.00
C TRP A 48 -38.42 -5.82 1.96
N SER A 49 -37.45 -5.10 2.51
CA SER A 49 -37.67 -4.02 3.47
C SER A 49 -37.91 -2.65 2.83
N PHE A 50 -37.80 -2.53 1.50
CA PHE A 50 -37.82 -1.23 0.82
C PHE A 50 -39.16 -0.51 1.00
N LYS A 51 -39.08 0.72 1.50
CA LYS A 51 -40.18 1.69 1.47
C LYS A 51 -39.61 3.04 1.04
N PRO A 52 -40.07 3.67 -0.06
CA PRO A 52 -39.48 4.91 -0.54
C PRO A 52 -39.46 5.95 0.58
N ASN A 53 -38.31 6.61 0.74
CA ASN A 53 -38.11 7.60 1.79
C ASN A 53 -37.82 8.98 1.17
N PRO A 54 -38.84 9.80 0.89
CA PRO A 54 -38.64 11.12 0.29
C PRO A 54 -38.14 12.18 1.29
N SER A 55 -37.88 11.80 2.55
CA SER A 55 -37.38 12.73 3.57
C SER A 55 -35.96 13.23 3.24
N PRO A 56 -35.51 14.33 3.86
CA PRO A 56 -34.12 14.78 3.74
C PRO A 56 -33.10 13.71 4.12
N LEU A 57 -33.40 12.88 5.13
CA LEU A 57 -32.55 11.75 5.51
C LEU A 57 -32.47 10.71 4.39
N GLY A 58 -33.59 10.38 3.75
CA GLY A 58 -33.63 9.43 2.63
C GLY A 58 -32.81 9.91 1.43
N TRP A 59 -32.87 11.19 1.08
CA TRP A 59 -32.02 11.80 0.05
C TRP A 59 -30.54 11.78 0.44
N ALA A 60 -30.22 12.19 1.67
CA ALA A 60 -28.85 12.19 2.17
C ALA A 60 -28.23 10.79 2.09
N LEU A 61 -28.92 9.76 2.60
CA LEU A 61 -28.47 8.37 2.54
C LEU A 61 -28.33 7.89 1.09
N THR A 62 -29.31 8.20 0.23
CA THR A 62 -29.29 7.82 -1.20
C THR A 62 -27.98 8.26 -1.84
N ILE A 63 -27.55 9.48 -1.59
CA ILE A 63 -26.32 10.04 -2.15
C ILE A 63 -25.10 9.41 -1.44
N VAL A 64 -25.06 9.54 -0.12
CA VAL A 64 -23.87 9.28 0.70
C VAL A 64 -23.46 7.79 0.69
N TRP A 65 -24.41 6.86 0.73
CA TRP A 65 -24.12 5.41 0.62
C TRP A 65 -23.92 4.94 -0.82
N SER A 66 -24.22 5.78 -1.82
CA SER A 66 -23.91 5.49 -3.23
C SER A 66 -22.52 5.99 -3.65
N LEU A 67 -21.94 6.98 -2.96
CA LEU A 67 -20.64 7.57 -3.27
C LEU A 67 -19.52 6.54 -3.57
N PRO A 68 -19.39 5.42 -2.83
CA PRO A 68 -18.30 4.46 -3.08
C PRO A 68 -18.38 3.73 -4.43
N VAL A 69 -19.51 3.78 -5.15
CA VAL A 69 -19.76 2.92 -6.32
C VAL A 69 -18.70 3.01 -7.39
N VAL A 70 -18.16 4.21 -7.66
CA VAL A 70 -17.11 4.39 -8.68
C VAL A 70 -15.84 3.62 -8.28
N GLY A 71 -15.42 3.74 -7.02
CA GLY A 71 -14.28 2.99 -6.49
C GLY A 71 -14.50 1.49 -6.48
N VAL A 72 -15.73 1.05 -6.19
CA VAL A 72 -16.13 -0.37 -6.21
C VAL A 72 -16.06 -0.96 -7.62
N LEU A 73 -16.54 -0.24 -8.63
CA LEU A 73 -16.48 -0.68 -10.03
C LEU A 73 -15.03 -0.81 -10.52
N ILE A 74 -14.17 0.17 -10.19
CA ILE A 74 -12.72 0.11 -10.46
C ILE A 74 -12.11 -1.10 -9.73
N GLY A 75 -12.49 -1.34 -8.49
CA GLY A 75 -12.08 -2.50 -7.72
C GLY A 75 -12.41 -3.83 -8.41
N PHE A 76 -13.64 -3.99 -8.90
CA PHE A 76 -14.05 -5.17 -9.66
C PHE A 76 -13.23 -5.38 -10.92
N GLN A 77 -12.96 -4.31 -11.69
CA GLN A 77 -12.08 -4.38 -12.84
C GLN A 77 -10.71 -4.95 -12.44
N GLY A 78 -10.13 -4.47 -11.34
CA GLY A 78 -8.87 -4.97 -10.81
C GLY A 78 -8.91 -6.46 -10.45
N VAL A 79 -9.95 -6.89 -9.74
CA VAL A 79 -10.11 -8.31 -9.38
C VAL A 79 -10.23 -9.20 -10.62
N LEU A 80 -10.96 -8.75 -11.64
CA LEU A 80 -11.06 -9.46 -12.93
C LEU A 80 -9.67 -9.54 -13.60
N MET A 81 -8.89 -8.47 -13.57
CA MET A 81 -7.53 -8.44 -14.11
C MET A 81 -6.59 -9.39 -13.35
N VAL A 82 -6.63 -9.44 -12.02
CA VAL A 82 -5.88 -10.42 -11.22
C VAL A 82 -6.28 -11.83 -11.62
N ARG A 83 -7.57 -12.14 -11.66
CA ARG A 83 -8.05 -13.48 -12.02
C ARG A 83 -7.64 -13.89 -13.42
N ARG A 84 -7.67 -12.98 -14.40
CA ARG A 84 -7.18 -13.21 -15.77
C ARG A 84 -5.68 -13.50 -15.78
N ARG A 85 -4.87 -12.70 -15.07
CA ARG A 85 -3.42 -12.94 -14.95
C ARG A 85 -3.12 -14.29 -14.31
N LEU A 86 -3.81 -14.61 -13.21
CA LEU A 86 -3.63 -15.86 -12.47
C LEU A 86 -4.06 -17.13 -13.22
N ARG A 87 -4.89 -17.00 -14.27
CA ARG A 87 -5.20 -18.12 -15.18
C ARG A 87 -4.07 -18.43 -16.16
N LYS A 88 -3.20 -17.46 -16.42
CA LYS A 88 -2.07 -17.57 -17.35
C LYS A 88 -0.72 -17.75 -16.62
N VAL A 89 -0.73 -18.01 -15.31
CA VAL A 89 0.52 -18.11 -14.53
C VAL A 89 1.43 -19.22 -15.03
N ASP A 90 0.85 -20.35 -15.42
CA ASP A 90 1.60 -21.50 -15.93
C ASP A 90 2.16 -21.25 -17.35
N GLU A 91 1.62 -20.24 -18.07
CA GLU A 91 2.13 -19.77 -19.36
C GLU A 91 3.19 -18.67 -19.21
N MET A 92 3.33 -18.06 -18.02
CA MET A 92 4.31 -17.01 -17.79
C MET A 92 5.72 -17.59 -17.68
N VAL A 93 6.69 -16.87 -18.25
CA VAL A 93 8.11 -17.19 -18.09
C VAL A 93 8.43 -17.31 -16.60
N PRO A 94 8.97 -18.46 -16.14
CA PRO A 94 9.32 -18.65 -14.73
C PRO A 94 10.25 -17.55 -14.20
N PRO A 95 10.22 -17.28 -12.89
CA PRO A 95 11.21 -16.41 -12.26
C PRO A 95 12.63 -16.93 -12.51
N ALA A 96 13.48 -16.07 -13.04
CA ALA A 96 14.91 -16.27 -13.20
C ALA A 96 15.65 -15.10 -12.52
N PRO A 97 16.92 -15.26 -12.13
CA PRO A 97 17.73 -14.15 -11.64
C PRO A 97 17.76 -12.99 -12.66
N ALA A 98 17.79 -11.76 -12.16
CA ALA A 98 17.98 -10.55 -12.98
C ALA A 98 19.49 -10.28 -13.05
N GLU A 99 20.19 -11.00 -13.94
CA GLU A 99 21.67 -11.00 -14.00
C GLU A 99 22.26 -9.71 -14.54
N ASP A 100 21.47 -8.96 -15.32
CA ASP A 100 21.90 -7.75 -16.00
C ASP A 100 21.43 -6.46 -15.31
N ASP A 101 20.64 -6.55 -14.23
CA ASP A 101 20.10 -5.40 -13.51
C ASP A 101 20.70 -5.29 -12.11
N PHE A 102 20.92 -4.05 -11.66
CA PHE A 102 21.32 -3.75 -10.30
C PHE A 102 20.08 -3.37 -9.46
N LEU A 103 19.85 -4.08 -8.36
CA LEU A 103 18.77 -3.77 -7.41
C LEU A 103 19.31 -2.99 -6.21
N ILE A 104 18.79 -1.79 -5.98
CA ILE A 104 19.00 -1.01 -4.75
C ILE A 104 17.73 -1.10 -3.90
N VAL A 105 17.82 -1.65 -2.69
CA VAL A 105 16.73 -1.57 -1.72
C VAL A 105 16.92 -0.32 -0.88
N LEU A 106 15.95 0.57 -0.86
CA LEU A 106 16.01 1.86 -0.15
C LEU A 106 15.11 1.81 1.09
N VAL A 107 15.69 2.04 2.26
CA VAL A 107 14.98 1.92 3.55
C VAL A 107 15.20 3.17 4.41
N PRO A 108 14.34 4.19 4.29
CA PRO A 108 14.36 5.35 5.18
C PRO A 108 13.88 4.98 6.59
N THR A 109 14.66 5.36 7.61
CA THR A 109 14.29 5.19 9.01
C THR A 109 14.58 6.45 9.82
N ILE A 110 13.77 6.69 10.85
CA ILE A 110 14.05 7.73 11.84
C ILE A 110 15.18 7.35 12.80
N GLY A 111 15.61 6.07 12.80
CA GLY A 111 16.73 5.60 13.60
C GLY A 111 16.51 5.77 15.11
N ARG A 112 15.37 5.28 15.63
CA ARG A 112 15.08 5.27 17.07
C ARG A 112 15.19 3.85 17.64
N HIS A 113 15.56 3.74 18.92
CA HIS A 113 15.69 2.44 19.59
C HIS A 113 14.39 1.61 19.60
N ASP A 114 13.22 2.27 19.66
CA ASP A 114 11.93 1.58 19.68
C ASP A 114 11.49 1.08 18.29
N THR A 115 12.03 1.64 17.21
CA THR A 115 11.76 1.18 15.84
C THR A 115 12.84 0.25 15.30
N TYR A 116 14.03 0.24 15.91
CA TYR A 116 15.18 -0.59 15.48
C TYR A 116 14.86 -2.08 15.31
N PRO A 117 14.13 -2.76 16.22
CA PRO A 117 13.89 -4.19 16.04
C PRO A 117 13.09 -4.52 14.77
N ALA A 118 12.14 -3.66 14.40
CA ALA A 118 11.39 -3.79 13.15
C ALA A 118 12.31 -3.57 11.93
N LEU A 119 13.20 -2.57 12.00
CA LEU A 119 14.24 -2.31 11.00
C LEU A 119 15.17 -3.52 10.82
N GLU A 120 15.71 -4.05 11.92
CA GLU A 120 16.59 -5.22 11.90
C GLU A 120 15.91 -6.41 11.22
N ARG A 121 14.67 -6.73 11.61
CA ARG A 121 13.87 -7.80 10.99
C ARG A 121 13.71 -7.58 9.48
N SER A 122 13.30 -6.38 9.07
CA SER A 122 13.06 -6.06 7.65
C SER A 122 14.35 -6.15 6.83
N VAL A 123 15.42 -5.52 7.33
CA VAL A 123 16.73 -5.49 6.67
C VAL A 123 17.32 -6.89 6.50
N LEU A 124 17.27 -7.72 7.54
CA LEU A 124 17.74 -9.09 7.47
C LEU A 124 16.93 -9.94 6.47
N SER A 125 15.64 -9.67 6.31
CA SER A 125 14.83 -10.37 5.29
C SER A 125 15.27 -10.04 3.85
N TYR A 126 15.77 -8.82 3.58
CA TYR A 126 16.32 -8.47 2.27
C TYR A 126 17.60 -9.25 1.99
N VAL A 127 18.51 -9.30 2.97
CA VAL A 127 19.77 -10.06 2.89
C VAL A 127 19.51 -11.55 2.70
N GLU A 128 18.48 -12.10 3.35
CA GLU A 128 18.16 -13.52 3.25
C GLU A 128 17.55 -13.90 1.89
N HIS A 129 16.62 -13.10 1.37
CA HIS A 129 15.74 -13.55 0.30
C HIS A 129 16.04 -12.99 -1.09
N LEU A 130 16.65 -11.81 -1.20
CA LEU A 130 16.87 -11.15 -2.49
C LEU A 130 18.11 -11.66 -3.25
N PRO A 131 19.28 -11.94 -2.63
CA PRO A 131 20.52 -12.24 -3.38
C PRO A 131 20.42 -13.43 -4.33
N SER A 132 19.53 -14.38 -4.04
CA SER A 132 19.32 -15.55 -4.90
C SER A 132 18.76 -15.19 -6.29
N TYR A 133 18.11 -14.04 -6.42
CA TYR A 133 17.53 -13.53 -7.67
C TYR A 133 18.23 -12.27 -8.19
N PHE A 134 19.06 -11.62 -7.38
CA PHE A 134 19.72 -10.35 -7.72
C PHE A 134 21.22 -10.47 -7.41
N PRO A 135 22.03 -10.91 -8.39
CA PRO A 135 23.48 -10.99 -8.24
C PRO A 135 24.12 -9.63 -7.95
N TRP A 136 23.56 -8.57 -8.53
CA TRP A 136 23.92 -7.20 -8.26
C TRP A 136 22.85 -6.59 -7.36
N ILE A 137 23.17 -6.44 -6.07
CA ILE A 137 22.25 -5.89 -5.08
C ILE A 137 22.98 -5.08 -4.01
N ARG A 138 22.35 -3.99 -3.58
CA ARG A 138 22.74 -3.20 -2.42
C ARG A 138 21.51 -2.79 -1.62
N ILE A 139 21.64 -2.72 -0.31
CA ILE A 139 20.57 -2.31 0.60
C ILE A 139 21.05 -1.05 1.33
N ASP A 140 20.42 0.08 1.01
CA ASP A 140 20.73 1.39 1.56
C ASP A 140 19.78 1.68 2.74
N ILE A 141 20.33 1.74 3.95
CA ILE A 141 19.64 2.16 5.17
C ILE A 141 19.84 3.67 5.32
N LEU A 142 18.78 4.44 5.12
CA LEU A 142 18.84 5.90 5.16
C LEU A 142 18.54 6.39 6.57
N THR A 143 19.50 7.08 7.16
CA THR A 143 19.38 7.62 8.52
C THR A 143 19.59 9.13 8.53
N GLU A 144 19.02 9.80 9.52
CA GLU A 144 19.36 11.19 9.82
C GLU A 144 20.63 11.24 10.68
N GLU A 145 21.53 12.17 10.38
CA GLU A 145 22.74 12.38 11.17
C GLU A 145 22.40 12.58 12.67
N GLY A 146 23.04 11.79 13.54
CA GLY A 146 22.81 11.83 14.98
C GLY A 146 21.50 11.19 15.43
N CYS A 147 20.89 10.31 14.65
CA CYS A 147 19.77 9.50 15.10
C CYS A 147 20.13 8.63 16.31
N ALA A 148 19.15 8.34 17.17
CA ALA A 148 19.40 7.72 18.48
C ALA A 148 20.00 6.30 18.37
N ALA A 149 19.57 5.53 17.37
CA ALA A 149 20.00 4.15 17.15
C ALA A 149 21.18 4.02 16.16
N ALA A 150 21.91 5.12 15.87
CA ALA A 150 22.99 5.13 14.88
C ALA A 150 23.98 3.96 15.05
N GLN A 151 24.53 3.78 16.26
CA GLN A 151 25.47 2.68 16.52
C GLN A 151 24.88 1.30 16.24
N GLN A 152 23.61 1.06 16.61
CA GLN A 152 22.97 -0.24 16.36
C GLN A 152 22.75 -0.49 14.86
N ILE A 153 22.53 0.58 14.10
CA ILE A 153 22.36 0.53 12.64
C ILE A 153 23.71 0.27 11.97
N ASP A 154 24.78 0.91 12.44
CA ASP A 154 26.15 0.65 11.97
C ASP A 154 26.58 -0.81 12.27
N ASP A 155 26.28 -1.29 13.49
CA ASP A 155 26.52 -2.68 13.89
C ASP A 155 25.70 -3.67 13.05
N LEU A 156 24.47 -3.30 12.65
CA LEU A 156 23.63 -4.10 11.75
C LEU A 156 24.25 -4.13 10.34
N ALA A 157 24.68 -2.98 9.81
CA ALA A 157 25.29 -2.88 8.50
C ALA A 157 26.59 -3.70 8.41
N ALA A 158 27.37 -3.76 9.50
CA ALA A 158 28.57 -4.57 9.57
C ALA A 158 28.33 -6.10 9.45
N ARG A 159 27.08 -6.57 9.56
CA ARG A 159 26.75 -8.01 9.45
C ARG A 159 26.75 -8.53 8.01
N SER A 160 26.72 -7.66 7.00
CA SER A 160 26.68 -8.07 5.60
C SER A 160 27.24 -6.99 4.69
N GLU A 161 28.08 -7.36 3.73
CA GLU A 161 28.65 -6.46 2.72
C GLU A 161 27.58 -5.84 1.79
N LEU A 162 26.36 -6.40 1.78
CA LEU A 162 25.24 -5.86 1.01
C LEU A 162 24.63 -4.59 1.64
N LEU A 163 24.90 -4.34 2.91
CA LEU A 163 24.30 -3.26 3.68
C LEU A 163 25.17 -2.00 3.62
N ARG A 164 24.56 -0.87 3.26
CA ARG A 164 25.19 0.44 3.26
C ARG A 164 24.36 1.40 4.10
N VAL A 165 24.99 2.11 5.04
CA VAL A 165 24.35 3.20 5.76
C VAL A 165 24.55 4.50 4.97
N VAL A 166 23.46 5.17 4.63
CA VAL A 166 23.48 6.49 4.00
C VAL A 166 22.97 7.50 5.02
N THR A 167 23.88 8.32 5.55
CA THR A 167 23.57 9.31 6.58
C THR A 167 23.27 10.65 5.94
N VAL A 168 22.03 11.13 6.09
CA VAL A 168 21.61 12.44 5.60
C VAL A 168 22.15 13.51 6.56
N PRO A 169 23.04 14.42 6.10
CA PRO A 169 23.62 15.44 6.98
C PRO A 169 22.55 16.37 7.54
N LYS A 170 22.65 16.81 8.81
CA LYS A 170 21.69 17.76 9.39
C LYS A 170 21.60 19.07 8.61
N ALA A 171 22.72 19.51 8.04
CA ALA A 171 22.81 20.73 7.27
C ALA A 171 22.19 20.62 5.87
N TYR A 172 21.94 19.41 5.37
CA TYR A 172 21.36 19.22 4.04
C TYR A 172 19.93 19.74 3.97
N GLN A 173 19.66 20.57 2.96
CA GLN A 173 18.36 21.13 2.66
C GLN A 173 18.08 20.91 1.17
N THR A 174 16.87 20.45 0.87
CA THR A 174 16.45 20.32 -0.52
C THR A 174 16.15 21.70 -1.12
N PRO A 175 16.26 21.87 -2.45
CA PRO A 175 16.01 23.17 -3.08
C PRO A 175 14.63 23.77 -2.77
N ASN A 176 13.58 22.97 -2.75
CA ASN A 176 12.21 23.40 -2.42
C ASN A 176 11.86 23.28 -0.93
N GLY A 177 12.81 22.94 -0.05
CA GLY A 177 12.57 22.85 1.40
C GLY A 177 11.71 21.64 1.84
N THR A 178 11.72 20.56 1.07
CA THR A 178 11.13 19.26 1.40
C THR A 178 11.65 18.71 2.73
N LYS A 179 10.74 18.07 3.49
CA LYS A 179 11.00 17.56 4.86
C LYS A 179 10.73 16.06 4.97
N PHE A 180 11.06 15.49 6.13
CA PHE A 180 10.73 14.11 6.53
C PHE A 180 11.28 13.04 5.56
N LYS A 181 10.53 11.95 5.33
CA LYS A 181 10.94 10.82 4.47
C LYS A 181 11.35 11.28 3.07
N ALA A 182 10.63 12.24 2.50
CA ALA A 182 10.93 12.78 1.18
C ALA A 182 12.29 13.49 1.10
N ARG A 183 12.73 14.14 2.19
CA ARG A 183 14.08 14.73 2.27
C ARG A 183 15.17 13.67 2.22
N ALA A 184 15.00 12.58 2.97
CA ALA A 184 15.95 11.47 2.94
C ALA A 184 15.98 10.81 1.55
N ASN A 185 14.81 10.58 0.95
CA ASN A 185 14.70 10.06 -0.41
C ASN A 185 15.37 10.99 -1.43
N HIS A 186 15.24 12.31 -1.28
CA HIS A 186 15.88 13.27 -2.17
C HIS A 186 17.41 13.22 -2.05
N TYR A 187 17.96 13.17 -0.84
CA TYR A 187 19.39 13.06 -0.63
C TYR A 187 19.97 11.78 -1.26
N SER A 188 19.35 10.63 -1.02
CA SER A 188 19.80 9.37 -1.63
C SER A 188 19.63 9.37 -3.15
N HIS A 189 18.60 10.03 -3.65
CA HIS A 189 18.42 10.21 -5.07
C HIS A 189 19.56 11.04 -5.70
N GLU A 190 19.95 12.17 -5.10
CA GLU A 190 21.09 12.98 -5.57
C GLU A 190 22.39 12.18 -5.51
N LEU A 191 22.64 11.47 -4.41
CA LEU A 191 23.81 10.62 -4.25
C LEU A 191 23.91 9.57 -5.37
N ARG A 192 22.80 8.92 -5.73
CA ARG A 192 22.78 7.95 -6.85
C ARG A 192 23.06 8.58 -8.20
N ILE A 193 22.65 9.84 -8.42
CA ILE A 193 23.05 10.55 -9.65
C ILE A 193 24.57 10.76 -9.66
N GLU A 194 25.13 11.23 -8.54
CA GLU A 194 26.58 11.48 -8.41
C GLU A 194 27.41 10.20 -8.55
N GLU A 195 26.90 9.08 -8.05
CA GLU A 195 27.51 7.75 -8.15
C GLU A 195 27.35 7.10 -9.54
N GLY A 196 26.63 7.75 -10.47
CA GLY A 196 26.40 7.21 -11.82
C GLY A 196 25.41 6.05 -11.86
N GLU A 197 24.48 6.00 -10.90
CA GLU A 197 23.50 4.93 -10.73
C GLU A 197 22.08 5.34 -11.13
N ALA A 198 21.93 6.54 -11.71
CA ALA A 198 20.67 7.03 -12.29
C ALA A 198 20.41 6.42 -13.69
N GLU A 199 20.59 5.12 -13.82
CA GLU A 199 20.62 4.40 -15.09
C GLU A 199 19.39 3.51 -15.31
N ASP A 200 19.24 3.02 -16.54
CA ASP A 200 18.09 2.23 -16.96
C ASP A 200 18.14 0.78 -16.44
N ASP A 201 19.32 0.24 -16.19
CA ASP A 201 19.54 -1.11 -15.64
C ASP A 201 19.59 -1.12 -14.10
N VAL A 202 19.44 0.04 -13.46
CA VAL A 202 19.35 0.17 -12.01
C VAL A 202 17.89 0.31 -11.59
N TRP A 203 17.47 -0.49 -10.61
CA TRP A 203 16.13 -0.47 -10.03
C TRP A 203 16.19 -0.16 -8.54
N VAL A 204 15.28 0.70 -8.10
CA VAL A 204 15.13 1.09 -6.70
C VAL A 204 13.86 0.46 -6.14
N LEU A 205 14.01 -0.36 -5.11
CA LEU A 205 12.91 -0.90 -4.33
C LEU A 205 12.76 -0.09 -3.04
N HIS A 206 11.77 0.81 -3.01
CA HIS A 206 11.42 1.61 -1.84
C HIS A 206 10.65 0.76 -0.83
N MET A 207 11.14 0.74 0.41
CA MET A 207 10.58 -0.02 1.53
C MET A 207 10.46 0.86 2.77
N ASP A 208 9.44 0.60 3.60
CA ASP A 208 9.37 1.15 4.96
C ASP A 208 10.27 0.33 5.90
N ASP A 209 10.69 0.93 7.03
CA ASP A 209 11.62 0.30 7.97
C ASP A 209 11.02 -0.91 8.72
N ASP A 210 9.71 -1.07 8.78
CA ASP A 210 9.03 -2.23 9.39
C ASP A 210 8.57 -3.31 8.40
N THR A 211 8.88 -3.14 7.12
CA THR A 211 8.33 -3.97 6.04
C THR A 211 9.36 -4.86 5.39
N GLY A 212 9.34 -6.15 5.72
CA GLY A 212 10.22 -7.13 5.11
C GLY A 212 9.76 -7.66 3.75
N VAL A 213 10.60 -8.52 3.16
CA VAL A 213 10.31 -9.31 1.96
C VAL A 213 10.36 -10.81 2.27
N GLY A 214 9.90 -11.61 1.31
CA GLY A 214 9.99 -13.05 1.33
C GLY A 214 10.57 -13.60 0.02
N PRO A 215 10.78 -14.92 -0.07
CA PRO A 215 11.25 -15.59 -1.28
C PRO A 215 10.30 -15.39 -2.48
N ASP A 216 9.01 -15.23 -2.23
CA ASP A 216 8.02 -14.87 -3.24
C ASP A 216 8.22 -13.47 -3.79
N THR A 217 8.59 -12.51 -2.94
CA THR A 217 8.87 -11.13 -3.33
C THR A 217 10.06 -11.11 -4.26
N ALA A 218 11.15 -11.77 -3.88
CA ALA A 218 12.36 -11.87 -4.69
C ALA A 218 12.05 -12.44 -6.09
N ALA A 219 11.34 -13.57 -6.14
CA ALA A 219 10.95 -14.21 -7.39
C ALA A 219 10.03 -13.31 -8.25
N ALA A 220 9.05 -12.65 -7.64
CA ALA A 220 8.10 -11.81 -8.35
C ALA A 220 8.73 -10.50 -8.87
N THR A 221 9.62 -9.89 -8.08
CA THR A 221 10.39 -8.69 -8.48
C THR A 221 11.33 -9.02 -9.63
N ALA A 222 12.07 -10.12 -9.55
CA ALA A 222 12.99 -10.53 -10.62
C ALA A 222 12.24 -10.90 -11.91
N GLN A 223 11.11 -11.61 -11.77
CA GLN A 223 10.22 -11.89 -12.91
C GLN A 223 9.69 -10.61 -13.56
N PHE A 224 9.34 -9.60 -12.75
CA PHE A 224 8.91 -8.30 -13.25
C PHE A 224 10.03 -7.59 -14.01
N ILE A 225 11.22 -7.46 -13.43
CA ILE A 225 12.36 -6.76 -14.02
C ILE A 225 12.77 -7.42 -15.34
N ASN A 226 12.98 -8.74 -15.35
CA ASN A 226 13.32 -9.51 -16.55
C ASN A 226 12.27 -9.37 -17.67
N ARG A 227 10.99 -9.22 -17.32
CA ARG A 227 9.94 -8.96 -18.31
C ARG A 227 10.08 -7.58 -18.94
N GLN A 228 10.55 -6.57 -18.21
CA GLN A 228 10.70 -5.22 -18.77
C GLN A 228 11.83 -5.18 -19.80
N ARG A 229 12.93 -5.91 -19.58
CA ARG A 229 13.99 -6.05 -20.59
C ARG A 229 13.46 -6.58 -21.92
N ARG A 230 12.65 -7.64 -21.86
CA ARG A 230 12.01 -8.22 -23.05
C ARG A 230 10.96 -7.31 -23.69
N ALA A 231 10.37 -6.40 -22.92
CA ALA A 231 9.34 -5.49 -23.40
C ALA A 231 9.92 -4.32 -24.22
N GLY A 232 11.22 -4.02 -24.10
CA GLY A 232 11.87 -2.95 -24.86
C GLY A 232 11.15 -1.62 -24.71
N GLU A 233 10.72 -1.04 -25.83
CA GLU A 233 9.97 0.22 -25.84
C GLU A 233 8.65 0.19 -25.08
N ASP A 234 8.05 -0.98 -24.81
CA ASP A 234 6.81 -1.16 -24.04
C ASP A 234 7.04 -1.40 -22.54
N ALA A 235 8.31 -1.34 -22.11
CA ALA A 235 8.70 -1.53 -20.72
C ALA A 235 7.91 -0.63 -19.76
N LYS A 236 7.64 -1.21 -18.58
CA LYS A 236 7.11 -0.48 -17.43
C LYS A 236 8.29 -0.02 -16.57
N HIS A 237 8.22 1.19 -16.04
CA HIS A 237 9.29 1.83 -15.26
C HIS A 237 9.00 1.89 -13.77
N MET A 238 7.75 1.62 -13.38
CA MET A 238 7.33 1.58 -11.99
C MET A 238 6.41 0.39 -11.76
N ALA A 239 6.50 -0.24 -10.60
CA ALA A 239 5.51 -1.20 -10.19
C ALA A 239 5.28 -1.25 -8.69
N GLN A 240 4.07 -1.64 -8.31
CA GLN A 240 3.67 -1.83 -6.92
C GLN A 240 3.24 -3.28 -6.67
N GLY A 241 3.66 -3.81 -5.54
CA GLY A 241 3.24 -5.14 -5.09
C GLY A 241 2.01 -5.11 -4.19
N ILE A 242 1.87 -6.14 -3.36
CA ILE A 242 0.75 -6.32 -2.44
C ILE A 242 1.25 -6.13 -1.01
N LEU A 243 0.62 -5.23 -0.26
CA LEU A 243 0.86 -5.10 1.17
C LEU A 243 0.24 -6.28 1.90
N THR A 244 1.02 -6.97 2.72
CA THR A 244 0.48 -7.94 3.67
C THR A 244 1.00 -7.66 5.06
N TYR A 245 0.15 -7.95 6.05
CA TYR A 245 0.44 -7.75 7.45
C TYR A 245 0.41 -9.12 8.12
N PRO A 246 1.56 -9.80 8.24
CA PRO A 246 1.65 -11.07 8.94
C PRO A 246 1.18 -10.93 10.39
N ARG A 247 0.51 -11.96 10.91
CA ARG A 247 -0.06 -11.94 12.25
C ARG A 247 1.01 -11.75 13.33
N GLU A 248 2.18 -12.33 13.12
CA GLU A 248 3.35 -12.23 13.99
C GLU A 248 3.95 -10.81 14.02
N ASN A 249 3.76 -10.02 12.96
CA ASN A 249 4.22 -8.62 12.89
C ASN A 249 3.16 -7.65 13.42
N ALA A 250 2.11 -8.12 14.12
CA ALA A 250 1.06 -7.28 14.66
C ALA A 250 0.93 -7.44 16.19
N VAL A 251 1.14 -6.34 16.93
CA VAL A 251 0.89 -6.31 18.40
C VAL A 251 -0.59 -6.45 18.69
N SER A 252 -1.40 -5.65 18.00
CA SER A 252 -2.83 -5.55 18.24
C SER A 252 -3.60 -6.34 17.19
N ARG A 253 -4.33 -7.37 17.64
CA ARG A 253 -5.24 -8.13 16.76
C ARG A 253 -6.35 -7.25 16.19
N PHE A 254 -6.77 -6.22 16.93
CA PHE A 254 -7.80 -5.31 16.47
C PHE A 254 -7.35 -4.54 15.22
N THR A 255 -6.20 -3.89 15.28
CA THR A 255 -5.62 -3.12 14.16
C THR A 255 -5.23 -4.03 13.00
N TRP A 256 -4.73 -5.23 13.28
CA TRP A 256 -4.48 -6.25 12.25
C TRP A 256 -5.74 -6.64 11.46
N LEU A 257 -6.86 -6.84 12.15
CA LEU A 257 -8.15 -7.10 11.50
C LEU A 257 -8.68 -5.86 10.77
N ALA A 258 -8.47 -4.65 11.31
CA ALA A 258 -8.85 -3.41 10.67
C ALA A 258 -8.05 -3.14 9.38
N ASP A 259 -6.75 -3.47 9.35
CA ASP A 259 -5.88 -3.34 8.18
C ASP A 259 -6.15 -4.41 7.12
N ALA A 260 -6.99 -5.40 7.39
CA ALA A 260 -7.36 -6.44 6.42
C ALA A 260 -7.99 -5.87 5.14
N ILE A 261 -8.46 -4.63 5.12
CA ILE A 261 -8.93 -3.98 3.88
C ILE A 261 -7.80 -3.68 2.89
N ARG A 262 -6.58 -3.41 3.38
CA ARG A 262 -5.45 -2.87 2.58
C ARG A 262 -4.94 -3.87 1.52
N PRO A 263 -4.63 -5.14 1.85
CA PRO A 263 -4.18 -6.10 0.84
C PRO A 263 -5.24 -6.36 -0.25
N ALA A 264 -6.53 -6.27 0.11
CA ALA A 264 -7.61 -6.45 -0.85
C ALA A 264 -7.72 -5.28 -1.84
N ASP A 265 -7.42 -4.07 -1.38
CA ASP A 265 -7.39 -2.88 -2.24
C ASP A 265 -6.24 -2.94 -3.26
N ASP A 266 -5.11 -3.55 -2.90
CA ASP A 266 -3.97 -3.77 -3.81
C ASP A 266 -4.31 -4.68 -4.98
N ILE A 267 -5.02 -5.77 -4.71
CA ILE A 267 -5.45 -6.72 -5.73
C ILE A 267 -6.70 -6.26 -6.48
N ALA A 268 -7.26 -5.11 -6.10
CA ALA A 268 -8.45 -4.52 -6.68
C ALA A 268 -8.11 -3.15 -7.29
N ARG A 269 -8.31 -2.06 -6.56
CA ARG A 269 -8.15 -0.70 -7.08
C ARG A 269 -6.74 -0.43 -7.61
N PHE A 270 -5.67 -0.76 -6.88
CA PHE A 270 -4.30 -0.53 -7.38
C PHE A 270 -3.96 -1.42 -8.57
N ARG A 271 -4.44 -2.67 -8.60
CA ARG A 271 -4.33 -3.50 -9.80
C ARG A 271 -4.98 -2.85 -11.03
N ALA A 272 -6.15 -2.25 -10.87
CA ALA A 272 -6.90 -1.61 -11.97
C ALA A 272 -6.22 -0.32 -12.46
N MET A 273 -5.62 0.44 -11.54
CA MET A 273 -5.02 1.74 -11.84
C MET A 273 -3.51 1.60 -12.14
N THR A 274 -2.69 1.39 -11.12
CA THR A 274 -1.24 1.16 -11.26
C THR A 274 -0.94 0.04 -12.25
N GLY A 275 -1.70 -1.05 -12.21
CA GLY A 275 -1.52 -2.17 -13.12
C GLY A 275 -2.02 -1.97 -14.56
N THR A 276 -2.64 -0.84 -14.90
CA THR A 276 -2.90 -0.42 -16.30
C THR A 276 -1.98 0.72 -16.73
N GLY A 277 -1.01 1.10 -15.89
CA GLY A 277 -0.05 2.13 -16.19
C GLY A 277 -0.44 3.52 -15.71
N THR A 278 -1.54 3.67 -14.98
CA THR A 278 -2.09 4.98 -14.56
C THR A 278 -2.37 5.00 -13.04
N PRO A 279 -1.34 5.19 -12.19
CA PRO A 279 -1.42 5.12 -10.72
C PRO A 279 -2.06 6.39 -10.10
N VAL A 280 -3.15 6.89 -10.67
CA VAL A 280 -3.82 8.13 -10.21
C VAL A 280 -4.51 7.97 -8.84
N ALA A 281 -4.63 6.73 -8.38
CA ALA A 281 -5.05 6.37 -7.03
C ALA A 281 -3.94 6.59 -5.97
N GLY A 282 -2.74 6.99 -6.40
CA GLY A 282 -1.52 6.97 -5.61
C GLY A 282 -0.77 5.64 -5.74
N VAL A 283 0.34 5.56 -5.02
CA VAL A 283 1.12 4.36 -4.71
C VAL A 283 1.34 4.33 -3.20
N HIS A 284 1.80 3.20 -2.68
CA HIS A 284 2.29 3.10 -1.32
C HIS A 284 3.79 3.40 -1.31
N GLY A 285 4.28 4.00 -0.24
CA GLY A 285 5.71 4.24 -0.04
C GLY A 285 6.54 2.99 0.30
N GLU A 286 5.97 1.80 0.15
CA GLU A 286 6.58 0.51 0.44
C GLU A 286 6.24 -0.53 -0.65
N LEU A 287 7.17 -1.45 -0.92
CA LEU A 287 7.09 -2.39 -2.04
C LEU A 287 6.81 -1.68 -3.38
N LEU A 288 7.44 -0.51 -3.54
CA LEU A 288 7.38 0.33 -4.72
C LEU A 288 8.72 0.20 -5.46
N LEU A 289 8.66 -0.41 -6.63
CA LEU A 289 9.81 -0.60 -7.50
C LEU A 289 9.82 0.48 -8.58
N VAL A 290 10.92 1.22 -8.73
CA VAL A 290 11.08 2.29 -9.71
C VAL A 290 12.41 2.12 -10.45
N ARG A 291 12.45 2.35 -11.75
CA ARG A 291 13.71 2.43 -12.50
C ARG A 291 14.46 3.69 -12.10
N SER A 292 15.75 3.58 -11.81
CA SER A 292 16.55 4.67 -11.24
C SER A 292 16.58 5.90 -12.15
N SER A 293 16.80 5.73 -13.46
CA SER A 293 16.73 6.82 -14.45
C SER A 293 15.39 7.58 -14.45
N VAL A 294 14.29 6.86 -14.21
CA VAL A 294 12.93 7.40 -14.21
C VAL A 294 12.61 8.10 -12.89
N GLU A 295 13.04 7.51 -11.77
CA GLU A 295 13.04 8.20 -10.49
C GLU A 295 13.86 9.49 -10.58
N ALA A 296 15.00 9.45 -11.27
CA ALA A 296 15.89 10.58 -11.39
C ALA A 296 15.36 11.74 -12.22
N SER A 297 14.50 11.48 -13.20
CA SER A 297 13.83 12.55 -13.91
C SER A 297 12.79 13.25 -13.03
N ILE A 298 12.12 12.52 -12.13
CA ILE A 298 11.02 13.02 -11.28
C ILE A 298 11.53 13.68 -10.00
N GLY A 299 12.42 13.01 -9.27
CA GLY A 299 12.94 13.43 -7.98
C GLY A 299 11.94 13.30 -6.82
N TRP A 300 12.36 13.77 -5.63
CA TRP A 300 11.59 13.73 -4.38
C TRP A 300 11.40 15.10 -3.74
N ASP A 301 11.81 16.19 -4.40
CA ASP A 301 11.78 17.54 -3.86
C ASP A 301 10.44 18.25 -4.10
N PHE A 302 9.42 17.84 -3.34
CA PHE A 302 8.03 18.24 -3.51
C PHE A 302 7.58 19.46 -2.69
N GLY A 303 8.46 20.03 -1.88
CA GLY A 303 8.19 21.18 -1.02
C GLY A 303 7.85 20.82 0.43
N PRO A 304 7.81 21.82 1.33
CA PRO A 304 7.78 21.62 2.79
C PRO A 304 6.46 21.03 3.31
N ASP A 305 5.38 21.17 2.56
CA ASP A 305 4.02 20.76 2.96
C ASP A 305 3.66 19.34 2.50
N THR A 306 4.59 18.65 1.83
CA THR A 306 4.33 17.30 1.29
C THR A 306 4.54 16.23 2.36
N ILE A 307 3.47 15.50 2.68
CA ILE A 307 3.45 14.39 3.67
C ILE A 307 3.07 13.05 3.05
N VAL A 308 2.54 13.09 1.82
CA VAL A 308 2.18 11.92 1.01
C VAL A 308 3.04 11.95 -0.25
N GLU A 309 4.34 11.91 -0.05
CA GLU A 309 5.36 12.05 -1.11
C GLU A 309 5.26 10.94 -2.14
N ASP A 310 4.87 9.74 -1.71
CA ASP A 310 4.59 8.58 -2.56
C ASP A 310 3.42 8.84 -3.52
N ALA A 311 2.30 9.34 -3.00
CA ALA A 311 1.15 9.71 -3.81
C ALA A 311 1.49 10.83 -4.80
N GLN A 312 2.29 11.83 -4.40
CA GLN A 312 2.72 12.89 -5.29
C GLN A 312 3.68 12.39 -6.38
N LEU A 313 4.64 11.51 -6.04
CA LEU A 313 5.50 10.82 -6.99
C LEU A 313 4.66 10.10 -8.05
N ALA A 314 3.63 9.34 -7.64
CA ALA A 314 2.76 8.61 -8.56
C ALA A 314 2.04 9.52 -9.56
N LEU A 315 1.57 10.70 -9.12
CA LEU A 315 0.91 11.65 -10.02
C LEU A 315 1.88 12.31 -10.99
N ASN A 316 3.10 12.63 -10.53
CA ASN A 316 4.16 13.12 -11.40
C ASN A 316 4.61 12.03 -12.40
N PHE A 317 4.64 10.77 -11.97
CA PHE A 317 4.86 9.63 -12.84
C PHE A 317 3.76 9.51 -13.91
N CYS A 318 2.48 9.66 -13.54
CA CYS A 318 1.39 9.67 -14.52
C CYS A 318 1.56 10.76 -15.60
N LEU A 319 2.15 11.90 -15.24
CA LEU A 319 2.38 13.01 -16.17
C LEU A 319 3.51 12.73 -17.14
N ARG A 320 4.67 12.28 -16.62
CA ARG A 320 5.86 12.05 -17.44
C ARG A 320 5.83 10.73 -18.20
N TYR A 321 5.26 9.69 -17.61
CA TYR A 321 5.33 8.32 -18.11
C TYR A 321 3.94 7.66 -18.17
N PRO A 322 2.98 8.24 -18.93
CA PRO A 322 1.62 7.72 -19.02
C PRO A 322 1.63 6.27 -19.55
N GLY A 323 0.92 5.37 -18.86
CA GLY A 323 0.82 3.97 -19.27
C GLY A 323 2.03 3.11 -18.89
N ARG A 324 3.01 3.63 -18.14
CA ARG A 324 4.31 2.98 -17.89
C ARG A 324 4.50 2.38 -16.50
N SER A 325 3.44 2.23 -15.72
CA SER A 325 3.49 1.44 -14.49
C SER A 325 2.84 0.08 -14.64
N ASP A 326 3.08 -0.83 -13.68
CA ASP A 326 2.33 -2.07 -13.55
C ASP A 326 2.12 -2.43 -12.07
N TRP A 327 1.41 -3.52 -11.86
CA TRP A 327 1.29 -4.22 -10.61
C TRP A 327 2.02 -5.57 -10.72
N PHE A 328 2.63 -6.03 -9.64
CA PHE A 328 3.25 -7.36 -9.59
C PHE A 328 2.78 -8.16 -8.38
N ASN A 329 2.86 -9.49 -8.47
CA ASN A 329 2.31 -10.40 -7.46
C ASN A 329 3.33 -10.73 -6.34
N GLY A 330 4.26 -9.80 -6.08
CA GLY A 330 5.11 -9.86 -4.89
C GLY A 330 4.35 -9.33 -3.69
N ARG A 331 4.64 -9.88 -2.51
CA ARG A 331 4.08 -9.40 -1.25
C ARG A 331 5.17 -8.79 -0.39
N CYS A 332 4.82 -7.84 0.45
CA CYS A 332 5.68 -7.41 1.54
C CYS A 332 5.05 -7.79 2.87
N TYR A 333 5.87 -7.76 3.91
CA TYR A 333 5.58 -8.31 5.23
C TYR A 333 5.70 -7.20 6.27
N GLY A 334 4.75 -6.27 6.23
CA GLY A 334 4.72 -5.07 7.06
C GLY A 334 4.05 -5.27 8.43
N ALA A 335 4.03 -4.21 9.24
CA ALA A 335 3.40 -4.21 10.55
C ALA A 335 2.14 -3.33 10.59
N SER A 336 1.10 -3.82 11.26
CA SER A 336 -0.07 -3.00 11.60
C SER A 336 0.25 -2.04 12.76
N PRO A 337 -0.44 -0.88 12.88
CA PRO A 337 -0.27 0.02 14.01
C PRO A 337 -0.43 -0.70 15.35
N ALA A 338 0.42 -0.38 16.33
CA ALA A 338 0.47 -1.08 17.62
C ALA A 338 -0.85 -0.98 18.43
N GLY A 339 -1.67 0.05 18.20
CA GLY A 339 -2.97 0.20 18.84
C GLY A 339 -3.89 1.19 18.15
N ILE A 340 -5.11 1.34 18.68
CA ILE A 340 -6.18 2.17 18.09
C ILE A 340 -5.76 3.63 17.96
N ARG A 341 -5.06 4.18 18.97
CA ARG A 341 -4.60 5.58 18.93
C ARG A 341 -3.64 5.82 17.76
N ASP A 342 -2.72 4.90 17.53
CA ASP A 342 -1.74 5.01 16.47
C ASP A 342 -2.35 4.76 15.10
N PHE A 343 -3.31 3.84 15.03
CA PHE A 343 -4.15 3.65 13.85
C PHE A 343 -4.86 4.96 13.44
N VAL A 344 -5.56 5.62 14.38
CA VAL A 344 -6.24 6.90 14.12
C VAL A 344 -5.24 7.98 13.68
N LYS A 345 -4.09 8.10 14.34
CA LYS A 345 -3.04 9.07 13.96
C LYS A 345 -2.49 8.82 12.56
N GLN A 346 -2.29 7.56 12.18
CA GLN A 346 -1.82 7.20 10.85
C GLN A 346 -2.84 7.64 9.78
N ARG A 347 -4.12 7.33 10.00
CA ARG A 347 -5.23 7.74 9.12
C ARG A 347 -5.40 9.25 9.04
N GLU A 348 -5.26 9.93 10.19
CA GLU A 348 -5.26 11.40 10.26
C GLU A 348 -4.17 12.01 9.39
N ARG A 349 -2.95 11.45 9.44
CA ARG A 349 -1.82 11.93 8.62
C ARG A 349 -2.07 11.74 7.13
N TRP A 350 -2.52 10.55 6.74
CA TRP A 350 -2.82 10.25 5.34
C TRP A 350 -3.94 11.14 4.79
N ALA A 351 -5.01 11.33 5.56
CA ALA A 351 -6.10 12.20 5.14
C ALA A 351 -5.63 13.66 5.00
N TRP A 352 -4.89 14.19 5.97
CA TRP A 352 -4.34 15.55 5.87
C TRP A 352 -3.49 15.71 4.59
N GLY A 353 -2.59 14.76 4.32
CA GLY A 353 -1.72 14.82 3.14
C GLY A 353 -2.48 14.71 1.82
N LEU A 354 -3.47 13.82 1.73
CA LEU A 354 -4.30 13.69 0.54
C LEU A 354 -5.19 14.92 0.32
N VAL A 355 -5.70 15.56 1.39
CA VAL A 355 -6.41 16.84 1.28
C VAL A 355 -5.46 17.89 0.69
N ALA A 356 -4.25 18.04 1.25
CA ALA A 356 -3.26 18.98 0.73
C ALA A 356 -2.94 18.73 -0.75
N LEU A 357 -2.78 17.46 -1.15
CA LEU A 357 -2.54 17.07 -2.54
C LEU A 357 -3.71 17.44 -3.48
N CYS A 358 -4.96 17.33 -3.01
CA CYS A 358 -6.14 17.78 -3.76
C CYS A 358 -6.17 19.30 -4.00
N PHE A 359 -5.45 20.09 -3.20
CA PHE A 359 -5.32 21.54 -3.39
C PHE A 359 -4.00 21.97 -4.00
N ASN A 360 -3.07 21.04 -4.28
CA ASN A 360 -1.77 21.35 -4.84
C ASN A 360 -1.88 21.79 -6.33
N PRO A 361 -1.54 23.04 -6.69
CA PRO A 361 -1.69 23.54 -8.06
C PRO A 361 -0.70 22.92 -9.06
N THR A 362 0.40 22.31 -8.60
CA THR A 362 1.36 21.63 -9.49
C THR A 362 0.79 20.34 -10.09
N ILE A 363 -0.28 19.81 -9.48
CA ILE A 363 -0.96 18.60 -9.92
C ILE A 363 -2.16 18.96 -10.82
N PRO A 364 -2.31 18.33 -12.00
CA PRO A 364 -3.45 18.56 -12.88
C PRO A 364 -4.79 18.32 -12.20
N LEU A 365 -5.78 19.15 -12.54
CA LEU A 365 -7.12 19.11 -11.93
C LEU A 365 -7.77 17.72 -12.03
N ARG A 366 -7.61 17.02 -13.15
CA ARG A 366 -8.18 15.66 -13.34
C ARG A 366 -7.73 14.66 -12.27
N PHE A 367 -6.47 14.72 -11.83
CA PHE A 367 -5.93 13.82 -10.82
C PHE A 367 -6.38 14.25 -9.42
N ARG A 368 -6.40 15.57 -9.16
CA ARG A 368 -6.95 16.14 -7.93
C ARG A 368 -8.41 15.77 -7.71
N LEU A 369 -9.23 15.84 -8.75
CA LEU A 369 -10.65 15.46 -8.71
C LEU A 369 -10.82 13.96 -8.44
N PHE A 370 -10.01 13.11 -9.06
CA PHE A 370 -10.07 11.66 -8.83
C PHE A 370 -9.74 11.28 -7.39
N ILE A 371 -8.64 11.81 -6.85
CA ILE A 371 -8.26 11.60 -5.43
C ILE A 371 -9.32 12.21 -4.51
N GLY A 372 -9.80 13.42 -4.84
CA GLY A 372 -10.81 14.14 -4.07
C GLY A 372 -12.10 13.36 -3.92
N MET A 373 -12.56 12.66 -4.96
CA MET A 373 -13.74 11.78 -4.89
C MET A 373 -13.54 10.66 -3.85
N GLY A 374 -12.39 9.98 -3.88
CA GLY A 374 -12.08 8.93 -2.90
C GLY A 374 -11.96 9.47 -1.47
N LEU A 375 -11.31 10.63 -1.33
CA LEU A 375 -11.13 11.32 -0.07
C LEU A 375 -12.45 11.78 0.55
N VAL A 376 -13.37 12.32 -0.25
CA VAL A 376 -14.72 12.70 0.20
C VAL A 376 -15.45 11.47 0.72
N SER A 377 -15.45 10.37 -0.03
CA SER A 377 -16.06 9.11 0.43
C SER A 377 -15.50 8.66 1.78
N TRP A 378 -14.18 8.75 1.95
CA TRP A 378 -13.50 8.33 3.18
C TRP A 378 -13.76 9.27 4.38
N VAL A 379 -13.58 10.57 4.21
CA VAL A 379 -13.74 11.57 5.28
C VAL A 379 -15.20 11.69 5.74
N MET A 380 -16.15 11.42 4.85
CA MET A 380 -17.58 11.34 5.18
C MET A 380 -17.96 10.02 5.88
N GLY A 381 -16.99 9.11 6.13
CA GLY A 381 -17.20 7.82 6.79
C GLY A 381 -17.98 7.89 8.11
N PRO A 382 -17.70 8.83 9.04
CA PRO A 382 -18.50 8.98 10.26
C PRO A 382 -19.96 9.33 9.99
N LEU A 383 -20.24 10.11 8.93
CA LEU A 383 -21.59 10.48 8.51
C LEU A 383 -22.30 9.34 7.77
N GLN A 384 -21.55 8.42 7.17
CA GLN A 384 -22.05 7.18 6.56
C GLN A 384 -22.36 6.09 7.60
N HIS A 385 -21.88 6.21 8.84
CA HIS A 385 -21.92 5.11 9.81
C HIS A 385 -23.35 4.74 10.22
N VAL A 386 -23.70 3.45 10.10
CA VAL A 386 -25.05 2.92 10.36
C VAL A 386 -25.58 3.32 11.75
N GLY A 387 -24.73 3.30 12.79
CA GLY A 387 -25.14 3.71 14.13
C GLY A 387 -25.54 5.19 14.22
N LEU A 388 -24.84 6.10 13.51
CA LEU A 388 -25.22 7.51 13.48
C LEU A 388 -26.53 7.70 12.72
N VAL A 389 -26.68 6.99 11.59
CA VAL A 389 -27.91 7.03 10.80
C VAL A 389 -29.12 6.60 11.64
N LEU A 390 -28.99 5.52 12.42
CA LEU A 390 -30.06 5.05 13.31
C LEU A 390 -30.38 6.06 14.43
N ILE A 391 -29.37 6.73 14.99
CA ILE A 391 -29.58 7.80 15.98
C ILE A 391 -30.36 8.96 15.36
N VAL A 392 -29.99 9.39 14.15
CA VAL A 392 -30.72 10.45 13.43
C VAL A 392 -32.15 10.02 13.10
N ALA A 393 -32.35 8.77 12.66
CA ALA A 393 -33.67 8.20 12.40
C ALA A 393 -34.55 8.21 13.66
N TRP A 394 -33.97 7.88 14.82
CA TRP A 394 -34.65 7.92 16.11
C TRP A 394 -35.09 9.34 16.48
N PHE A 395 -34.18 10.32 16.43
CA PHE A 395 -34.50 11.72 16.76
C PHE A 395 -35.50 12.37 15.79
N THR A 396 -35.51 11.92 14.52
CA THR A 396 -36.44 12.44 13.51
C THR A 396 -37.79 11.71 13.51
N GLY A 397 -37.98 10.71 14.38
CA GLY A 397 -39.22 9.93 14.46
C GLY A 397 -39.49 9.05 13.24
N SER A 398 -38.51 8.88 12.35
CA SER A 398 -38.62 8.11 11.12
C SER A 398 -37.52 7.06 11.06
N MET A 399 -37.88 5.82 11.40
CA MET A 399 -36.96 4.67 11.29
C MET A 399 -36.81 4.14 9.85
N ASN A 400 -37.46 4.77 8.87
CA ASN A 400 -37.26 4.41 7.48
C ASN A 400 -35.91 4.96 6.99
N THR A 401 -34.94 4.09 6.77
CA THR A 401 -33.61 4.43 6.23
C THR A 401 -33.42 3.97 4.79
N SER A 402 -34.51 3.58 4.11
CA SER A 402 -34.48 3.19 2.70
C SER A 402 -34.07 4.37 1.79
N PRO A 403 -33.55 4.09 0.58
CA PRO A 403 -33.33 5.15 -0.39
C PRO A 403 -34.65 5.72 -0.94
N VAL A 404 -34.54 6.82 -1.68
CA VAL A 404 -35.69 7.46 -2.35
C VAL A 404 -36.30 6.57 -3.44
N THR A 405 -35.49 5.72 -4.08
CA THR A 405 -35.89 4.82 -5.17
C THR A 405 -35.34 3.41 -4.97
N GLN A 406 -36.11 2.40 -5.36
CA GLN A 406 -35.76 1.00 -5.14
C GLN A 406 -34.49 0.60 -5.89
N SER A 407 -34.22 1.17 -7.07
CA SER A 407 -33.04 0.87 -7.87
C SER A 407 -31.72 1.15 -7.14
N VAL A 408 -31.69 2.10 -6.22
CA VAL A 408 -30.50 2.45 -5.43
C VAL A 408 -30.13 1.34 -4.44
N THR A 409 -31.09 0.49 -4.03
CA THR A 409 -30.79 -0.67 -3.17
C THR A 409 -29.79 -1.64 -3.80
N PHE A 410 -29.77 -1.74 -5.14
CA PHE A 410 -28.77 -2.53 -5.87
C PHE A 410 -27.36 -1.94 -5.73
N ILE A 411 -27.23 -0.61 -5.86
CA ILE A 411 -25.96 0.11 -5.70
C ILE A 411 -25.43 -0.06 -4.27
N TRP A 412 -26.30 0.13 -3.28
CA TRP A 412 -25.94 -0.06 -1.87
C TRP A 412 -25.51 -1.49 -1.59
N ALA A 413 -26.26 -2.49 -2.08
CA ALA A 413 -25.90 -3.89 -1.91
C ALA A 413 -24.54 -4.22 -2.52
N ILE A 414 -24.21 -3.67 -3.70
CA ILE A 414 -22.88 -3.79 -4.30
C ILE A 414 -21.81 -3.18 -3.40
N ASN A 415 -22.03 -1.95 -2.91
CA ASN A 415 -21.06 -1.24 -2.07
C ASN A 415 -20.77 -2.00 -0.76
N PHE A 416 -21.82 -2.38 -0.02
CA PHE A 416 -21.67 -3.09 1.25
C PHE A 416 -21.07 -4.49 1.07
N ALA A 417 -21.52 -5.24 0.05
CA ALA A 417 -20.95 -6.55 -0.24
C ALA A 417 -19.47 -6.46 -0.65
N TYR A 418 -19.08 -5.40 -1.39
CA TYR A 418 -17.69 -5.16 -1.74
C TYR A 418 -16.83 -4.87 -0.52
N VAL A 419 -17.30 -4.03 0.42
CA VAL A 419 -16.60 -3.78 1.69
C VAL A 419 -16.45 -5.05 2.51
N ILE A 420 -17.49 -5.88 2.62
CA ILE A 420 -17.39 -7.18 3.31
C ILE A 420 -16.34 -8.07 2.64
N TRP A 421 -16.33 -8.08 1.29
CA TRP A 421 -15.37 -8.85 0.52
C TRP A 421 -13.93 -8.37 0.71
N THR A 422 -13.67 -7.06 0.75
CA THR A 422 -12.30 -6.54 0.91
C THR A 422 -11.72 -6.95 2.26
N TYR A 423 -12.46 -6.78 3.37
CA TYR A 423 -12.03 -7.26 4.68
C TYR A 423 -11.81 -8.78 4.71
N TRP A 424 -12.71 -9.55 4.09
CA TRP A 424 -12.61 -11.00 4.09
C TRP A 424 -11.41 -11.52 3.29
N GLU A 425 -11.23 -11.03 2.06
CA GLU A 425 -10.16 -11.49 1.16
C GLU A 425 -8.80 -10.94 1.61
N GLY A 426 -8.72 -9.71 2.12
CA GLY A 426 -7.47 -9.19 2.63
C GLY A 426 -7.06 -9.81 3.97
N LEU A 427 -8.00 -10.22 4.83
CA LEU A 427 -7.68 -11.09 5.98
C LEU A 427 -7.05 -12.39 5.50
N ARG A 428 -7.58 -12.99 4.42
CA ARG A 428 -7.02 -14.21 3.85
C ARG A 428 -5.60 -13.97 3.31
N LEU A 429 -5.34 -12.83 2.66
CA LEU A 429 -4.00 -12.45 2.21
C LEU A 429 -3.01 -12.32 3.38
N ASN A 430 -3.40 -11.61 4.44
CA ASN A 430 -2.61 -11.47 5.67
C ASN A 430 -2.28 -12.83 6.28
N VAL A 431 -3.27 -13.72 6.38
CA VAL A 431 -3.05 -15.08 6.92
C VAL A 431 -2.14 -15.90 6.01
N VAL A 432 -2.26 -15.79 4.69
CA VAL A 432 -1.37 -16.50 3.76
C VAL A 432 0.08 -16.03 3.90
N GLY A 433 0.30 -14.74 4.14
CA GLY A 433 1.61 -14.15 4.42
C GLY A 433 2.14 -14.40 5.84
N SER A 434 1.32 -14.95 6.74
CA SER A 434 1.73 -15.28 8.11
C SER A 434 2.44 -16.63 8.19
N VAL A 435 3.36 -16.77 9.16
CA VAL A 435 3.96 -18.05 9.58
C VAL A 435 2.84 -19.06 9.88
N GLN A 436 1.87 -18.69 10.72
CA GLN A 436 0.67 -19.50 10.95
C GLN A 436 -0.39 -19.24 9.87
N HIS A 437 -0.29 -20.01 8.79
CA HIS A 437 -1.05 -19.82 7.55
C HIS A 437 -2.46 -20.40 7.52
N ARG A 438 -3.03 -20.72 8.69
CA ARG A 438 -4.41 -21.18 8.83
C ARG A 438 -5.21 -20.09 9.51
N ARG A 439 -6.40 -19.81 8.96
CA ARG A 439 -7.36 -18.94 9.61
C ARG A 439 -7.93 -19.66 10.82
N LYS A 440 -8.04 -18.96 11.94
CA LYS A 440 -8.85 -19.43 13.06
C LYS A 440 -10.31 -19.30 12.66
N TRP A 441 -11.15 -20.22 13.11
CA TRP A 441 -12.57 -20.27 12.71
C TRP A 441 -13.34 -18.98 13.01
N TRP A 442 -12.93 -18.26 14.06
CA TRP A 442 -13.56 -17.01 14.48
C TRP A 442 -13.06 -15.77 13.71
N GLU A 443 -11.87 -15.80 13.10
CA GLU A 443 -11.27 -14.60 12.47
C GLU A 443 -12.16 -14.01 11.38
N PRO A 444 -12.74 -14.80 10.44
CA PRO A 444 -13.64 -14.26 9.42
C PRO A 444 -14.96 -13.74 9.98
N ILE A 445 -15.43 -14.28 11.12
CA ILE A 445 -16.66 -13.83 11.77
C ILE A 445 -16.41 -12.46 12.42
N VAL A 446 -15.33 -12.35 13.20
CA VAL A 446 -14.97 -11.12 13.90
C VAL A 446 -14.61 -10.01 12.94
N VAL A 447 -13.86 -10.28 11.87
CA VAL A 447 -13.48 -9.23 10.90
C VAL A 447 -14.71 -8.60 10.25
N VAL A 448 -15.73 -9.40 9.92
CA VAL A 448 -16.97 -8.90 9.30
C VAL A 448 -17.86 -8.20 10.33
N ALA A 449 -18.04 -8.80 11.51
CA ALA A 449 -18.86 -8.21 12.58
C ALA A 449 -18.30 -6.86 13.07
N ALA A 450 -16.98 -6.68 13.04
CA ALA A 450 -16.32 -5.46 13.49
C ALA A 450 -16.19 -4.38 12.40
N ILE A 451 -16.63 -4.62 11.15
CA ILE A 451 -16.57 -3.62 10.06
C ILE A 451 -17.15 -2.25 10.47
N PRO A 452 -18.33 -2.15 11.13
CA PRO A 452 -18.86 -0.85 11.55
C PRO A 452 -17.91 -0.11 12.49
N VAL A 453 -17.26 -0.83 13.40
CA VAL A 453 -16.30 -0.25 14.35
C VAL A 453 -15.02 0.18 13.63
N PHE A 454 -14.49 -0.66 12.74
CA PHE A 454 -13.30 -0.34 11.95
C PHE A 454 -13.54 0.89 11.06
N SER A 455 -14.66 0.94 10.34
CA SER A 455 -14.99 2.05 9.44
C SER A 455 -15.22 3.35 10.20
N PHE A 456 -15.82 3.29 11.40
CA PHE A 456 -15.99 4.46 12.25
C PHE A 456 -14.65 5.03 12.72
N ILE A 457 -13.76 4.18 13.24
CA ILE A 457 -12.45 4.60 13.74
C ILE A 457 -11.55 5.11 12.61
N GLU A 458 -11.55 4.42 11.47
CA GLU A 458 -10.81 4.87 10.28
C GLU A 458 -11.36 6.20 9.73
N GLY A 459 -12.69 6.34 9.66
CA GLY A 459 -13.36 7.58 9.26
C GLY A 459 -13.11 8.74 10.25
N LEU A 460 -13.02 8.46 11.54
CA LEU A 460 -12.66 9.46 12.56
C LEU A 460 -11.24 10.00 12.33
N GLY A 461 -10.28 9.13 12.00
CA GLY A 461 -8.94 9.54 11.58
C GLY A 461 -9.01 10.45 10.35
N GLY A 462 -9.75 10.03 9.33
CA GLY A 462 -9.95 10.82 8.11
C GLY A 462 -10.53 12.22 8.37
N LEU A 463 -11.62 12.29 9.14
CA LEU A 463 -12.29 13.54 9.51
C LEU A 463 -11.39 14.46 10.33
N ARG A 464 -10.63 13.91 11.28
CA ARG A 464 -9.63 14.68 12.04
C ARG A 464 -8.56 15.27 11.13
N GLY A 465 -8.10 14.51 10.14
CA GLY A 465 -7.12 14.98 9.15
C GLY A 465 -7.65 16.16 8.34
N LEU A 466 -8.90 16.07 7.86
CA LEU A 466 -9.57 17.18 7.17
C LEU A 466 -9.70 18.42 8.08
N ILE A 467 -10.19 18.25 9.31
CA ILE A 467 -10.36 19.37 10.25
C ILE A 467 -9.03 20.07 10.51
N LYS A 468 -7.96 19.31 10.73
CA LYS A 468 -6.62 19.87 10.92
C LYS A 468 -6.13 20.66 9.71
N PHE A 469 -6.34 20.12 8.50
CA PHE A 469 -6.00 20.83 7.27
C PHE A 469 -6.77 22.16 7.15
N LEU A 470 -8.08 22.14 7.38
CA LEU A 470 -8.92 23.35 7.33
C LEU A 470 -8.51 24.41 8.37
N ARG A 471 -7.99 23.97 9.52
CA ARG A 471 -7.44 24.86 10.56
C ARG A 471 -6.02 25.34 10.27
N ARG A 472 -5.40 24.90 9.16
CA ARG A 472 -3.99 25.16 8.83
C ARG A 472 -3.03 24.72 9.95
N GLU A 473 -3.40 23.67 10.68
CA GLU A 473 -2.49 23.07 11.65
C GLU A 473 -1.40 22.31 10.88
N GLU A 474 -0.14 22.70 11.08
CA GLU A 474 1.00 21.94 10.57
C GLU A 474 0.95 20.53 11.15
N ASN A 475 0.97 19.54 10.27
CA ASN A 475 0.97 18.17 10.69
C ASN A 475 2.39 17.77 11.09
N LYS A 476 2.65 17.75 12.40
CA LYS A 476 3.91 17.27 12.96
C LYS A 476 4.09 15.79 12.59
N PHE A 477 5.30 15.39 12.18
CA PHE A 477 5.61 13.98 11.92
C PHE A 477 5.47 13.18 13.22
N VAL A 478 4.35 12.49 13.38
CA VAL A 478 4.11 11.58 14.51
C VAL A 478 4.55 10.18 14.09
N VAL A 479 5.63 9.71 14.71
CA VAL A 479 6.09 8.31 14.61
C VAL A 479 4.97 7.40 15.12
N ILE A 480 4.61 6.42 14.32
CA ILE A 480 3.69 5.36 14.71
C ILE A 480 4.52 4.28 15.37
N ALA A 481 4.18 3.92 16.61
CA ALA A 481 4.78 2.76 17.23
C ALA A 481 4.41 1.52 16.41
N LYS A 482 5.43 0.75 16.03
CA LYS A 482 5.29 -0.50 15.29
C LYS A 482 6.05 -1.62 16.03
N PRO A 483 5.52 -2.86 16.05
CA PRO A 483 6.16 -3.99 16.70
C PRO A 483 7.54 -4.32 16.15
N ALA A 484 8.40 -4.77 17.07
CA ALA A 484 9.60 -5.56 16.81
C ALA A 484 9.35 -6.82 15.99
#